data_AF-A0A9P7QF09-F1
#
_entry.id   AF-A0A9P7QF09-F1
#
_cell.length_a   1.000
_cell.length_b   1.000
_cell.length_c   1.000
_cell.angle_alpha   90.00
_cell.angle_beta   90.00
_cell.angle_gamma   90.00
#
_symmetry.space_group_name_H-M   'P 1'
#
loop_
_entity.id
_entity.type
_entity.pdbx_description
1 polymer ?
#
loop_
_entity_poly.entity_id
_entity_poly.type
_entity_poly.pdbx_seq_one_letter_code
_entity_poly.pdbx_strand_id
1 'polypeptide(L)'
;MDINPEIEMPDPLELFSFTCGRFVANEEQELAQRYREFNFNELARRAARAVQADRCLSIEKLPDGLYNRILLLTMDNGKEVVAKIPNWQSQCRAATFHDRK
;
A
#
# COMPACT_ATOMS: atom_id res chain seq x y z
N MET A 1 13.24 -1.78 13.09
CA MET A 1 12.01 -1.94 12.30
C MET A 1 11.40 -3.24 12.77
N ASP A 2 10.49 -3.17 13.74
CA ASP A 2 9.87 -4.37 14.30
C ASP A 2 8.83 -4.87 13.31
N ILE A 3 9.29 -5.73 12.38
CA ILE A 3 8.43 -6.49 11.49
C ILE A 3 7.69 -7.48 12.39
N ASN A 4 6.37 -7.36 12.48
CA ASN A 4 5.55 -8.35 13.16
C ASN A 4 5.67 -9.66 12.36
N PRO A 5 6.21 -10.76 12.92
CA PRO A 5 6.58 -11.96 12.16
C PRO A 5 5.39 -12.76 11.60
N GLU A 6 4.15 -12.30 11.81
CA GLU A 6 2.93 -12.99 11.37
C GLU A 6 2.36 -12.49 10.02
N ILE A 7 2.84 -11.37 9.46
CA ILE A 7 2.33 -10.85 8.19
C ILE A 7 3.24 -11.31 7.06
N GLU A 8 2.69 -12.09 6.12
CA GLU A 8 3.39 -12.39 4.88
C GLU A 8 3.43 -11.12 4.03
N MET A 9 4.60 -10.47 3.98
CA MET A 9 4.82 -9.21 3.29
C MET A 9 5.92 -9.36 2.23
N PRO A 10 5.69 -8.88 0.99
CA PRO A 10 6.70 -8.84 -0.07
C PRO A 10 7.93 -8.01 0.33
N ASP A 11 8.99 -8.09 -0.48
CA ASP A 11 10.18 -7.26 -0.29
C ASP A 11 9.74 -5.78 -0.19
N PRO A 12 10.12 -5.06 0.89
CA PRO A 12 9.80 -3.65 1.04
C PRO A 12 10.14 -2.82 -0.20
N LEU A 13 11.20 -3.16 -0.93
CA LEU A 13 11.62 -2.46 -2.14
C LEU A 13 10.59 -2.58 -3.29
N GLU A 14 9.93 -3.73 -3.42
CA GLU A 14 8.85 -3.94 -4.40
C GLU A 14 7.59 -3.16 -4.01
N LEU A 15 7.34 -3.02 -2.70
CA LEU A 15 6.21 -2.26 -2.17
C LEU A 15 6.42 -0.74 -2.26
N PHE A 16 7.68 -0.27 -2.19
CA PHE A 16 8.02 1.15 -2.21
C PHE A 16 8.29 1.72 -3.60
N SER A 17 8.70 0.89 -4.55
CA SER A 17 9.01 1.29 -5.93
C SER A 17 7.74 1.56 -6.74
N PHE A 18 7.83 2.45 -7.72
CA PHE A 18 6.79 2.64 -8.73
C PHE A 18 7.00 1.61 -9.84
N THR A 19 5.99 0.80 -10.13
CA THR A 19 6.13 -0.33 -11.06
C THR A 19 5.25 -0.21 -12.32
N CYS A 20 4.42 0.83 -12.44
CA CYS A 20 3.48 0.94 -13.56
C CYS A 20 3.82 2.10 -14.52
N GLY A 21 4.59 1.79 -15.57
CA GLY A 21 4.89 2.73 -16.66
C GLY A 21 6.26 3.42 -16.53
N ARG A 22 6.53 4.32 -17.47
CA ARG A 22 7.80 5.08 -17.57
C ARG A 22 7.50 6.56 -17.72
N PHE A 23 8.42 7.39 -17.23
CA PHE A 23 8.30 8.85 -17.36
C PHE A 23 8.96 9.32 -18.64
N VAL A 24 8.29 10.23 -19.35
CA VAL A 24 8.78 10.81 -20.62
C VAL A 24 9.99 11.72 -20.38
N ALA A 25 10.06 12.36 -19.21
CA ALA A 25 11.17 13.22 -18.79
C ALA A 25 11.44 13.05 -17.29
N ASN A 26 12.68 13.30 -16.87
CA ASN A 26 13.11 13.32 -15.47
C ASN A 26 12.77 12.04 -14.68
N GLU A 27 12.91 10.87 -15.31
CA GLU A 27 12.50 9.56 -14.76
C GLU A 27 13.04 9.31 -13.35
N GLU A 28 14.34 9.55 -13.12
CA GLU A 28 14.96 9.38 -11.81
C GLU A 28 14.33 10.30 -10.73
N GLN A 29 14.05 11.56 -11.07
CA GLN A 29 13.41 12.50 -10.15
C GLN A 29 11.95 12.13 -9.88
N GLU A 30 11.21 11.73 -10.91
CA GLU A 30 9.82 11.30 -10.78
C GLU A 30 9.70 10.01 -9.94
N LEU A 31 10.63 9.07 -10.09
CA LEU A 31 10.74 7.86 -9.27
C LEU A 31 11.12 8.20 -7.82
N ALA A 32 12.13 9.05 -7.61
CA ALA A 32 12.56 9.46 -6.28
C ALA A 32 11.46 10.22 -5.52
N GLN A 33 10.70 11.09 -6.18
CA GLN A 33 9.56 11.79 -5.57
C GLN A 33 8.38 10.87 -5.23
N ARG A 34 8.25 9.73 -5.93
CA ARG A 34 7.21 8.72 -5.69
C ARG A 34 7.64 7.62 -4.73
N TYR A 35 8.94 7.47 -4.48
CA TYR A 35 9.44 6.63 -3.40
C TYR A 35 9.00 7.25 -2.07
N ARG A 36 8.15 6.52 -1.34
CA ARG A 36 7.80 6.85 0.04
C ARG A 36 7.80 5.59 0.87
N GLU A 37 8.49 5.69 1.98
CA GLU A 37 8.38 4.73 3.07
C GLU A 37 7.09 5.02 3.84
N PHE A 38 6.34 3.98 4.15
CA PHE A 38 5.17 4.06 5.01
C PHE A 38 5.15 2.86 5.94
N ASN A 39 4.56 3.06 7.12
CA ASN A 39 4.52 2.03 8.13
C ASN A 39 3.41 1.03 7.81
N PHE A 40 3.77 -0.12 7.23
CA PHE A 40 2.84 -1.20 6.91
C PHE A 40 2.12 -1.76 8.13
N ASN A 41 2.79 -1.86 9.28
CA ASN A 41 2.15 -2.33 10.51
C ASN A 41 0.99 -1.42 10.92
N GLU A 42 1.19 -0.10 10.82
CA GLU A 42 0.13 0.87 11.12
C GLU A 42 -0.96 0.86 10.05
N LEU A 43 -0.61 0.68 8.77
CA LEU A 43 -1.58 0.52 7.69
C LEU A 43 -2.48 -0.70 7.91
N ALA A 44 -1.86 -1.86 8.17
CA ALA A 44 -2.52 -3.13 8.44
C ALA A 44 -3.43 -3.03 9.67
N ARG A 45 -2.95 -2.41 10.77
CA ARG A 45 -3.75 -2.19 11.98
C ARG A 45 -4.97 -1.32 11.71
N ARG A 46 -4.82 -0.24 10.93
CA ARG A 46 -5.95 0.65 10.58
C ARG A 46 -6.95 -0.05 9.66
N ALA A 47 -6.46 -0.80 8.68
CA ALA A 47 -7.29 -1.58 7.78
C ALA A 47 -8.08 -2.65 8.54
N ALA A 48 -7.45 -3.40 9.44
CA ALA A 48 -8.10 -4.40 10.28
C ALA A 48 -9.24 -3.79 11.12
N ARG A 49 -8.96 -2.64 11.78
CA ARG A 49 -9.98 -1.89 12.52
C ARG A 49 -11.14 -1.43 11.64
N ALA A 50 -10.88 -1.01 10.40
CA ALA A 50 -11.91 -0.53 9.49
C ALA A 50 -12.93 -1.62 9.10
N VAL A 51 -12.51 -2.88 9.05
CA VAL A 51 -13.36 -4.02 8.67
C VAL A 51 -13.73 -4.95 9.83
N GLN A 52 -13.39 -4.57 11.06
CA GLN A 52 -13.62 -5.37 12.28
C GLN A 52 -12.93 -6.75 12.19
N ALA A 53 -11.65 -6.73 11.84
CA ALA A 53 -10.73 -7.86 11.87
C ALA A 53 -9.74 -7.70 13.03
N ASP A 54 -9.16 -8.80 13.52
CA ASP A 54 -8.16 -8.72 14.60
C ASP A 54 -6.76 -8.47 14.02
N ARG A 55 -6.43 -9.13 12.90
CA ARG A 55 -5.15 -8.94 12.19
C ARG A 55 -5.23 -9.06 10.67
N CYS A 56 -4.24 -8.46 10.03
CA CYS A 56 -3.92 -8.65 8.62
C CYS A 56 -3.05 -9.90 8.48
N LEU A 57 -3.35 -10.75 7.50
CA LEU A 57 -2.59 -11.98 7.21
C LEU A 57 -1.54 -11.77 6.13
N SER A 58 -1.90 -11.03 5.08
CA SER A 58 -1.00 -10.78 3.95
C SER A 58 -1.22 -9.39 3.35
N ILE A 59 -0.17 -8.88 2.68
CA ILE A 59 -0.22 -7.64 1.92
C ILE A 59 0.32 -7.91 0.53
N GLU A 60 -0.46 -7.61 -0.49
CA GLU A 60 -0.05 -7.69 -1.88
C GLU A 60 -0.08 -6.30 -2.52
N LYS A 61 0.92 -6.01 -3.37
CA LYS A 61 0.89 -4.80 -4.18
C LYS A 61 0.17 -5.07 -5.50
N LEU A 62 -0.92 -4.33 -5.73
CA LEU A 62 -1.60 -4.32 -7.02
C LEU A 62 -0.90 -3.36 -7.99
N PRO A 63 -1.14 -3.47 -9.31
CA PRO A 63 -0.59 -2.53 -10.29
C PRO A 63 -0.83 -1.08 -9.87
N ASP A 64 0.26 -0.30 -9.78
CA ASP A 64 0.17 1.11 -9.41
C ASP A 64 -0.74 1.85 -10.40
N GLY A 65 -1.59 2.74 -9.89
CA GLY A 65 -2.25 3.73 -10.73
C GLY A 65 -1.32 4.91 -11.02
N LEU A 66 -1.68 5.75 -11.99
CA LEU A 66 -0.94 6.98 -12.31
C LEU A 66 -0.73 7.90 -11.08
N TYR A 67 -1.68 7.88 -10.14
CA TYR A 67 -1.74 8.80 -9.00
C TYR A 67 -1.74 8.12 -7.63
N ASN A 68 -1.93 6.81 -7.56
CA ASN A 68 -2.10 6.08 -6.31
C ASN A 68 -1.32 4.76 -6.36
N ARG A 69 -0.68 4.42 -5.24
CA ARG A 69 -0.25 3.05 -4.98
C ARG A 69 -1.42 2.27 -4.40
N ILE A 70 -1.62 1.06 -4.89
CA ILE A 70 -2.75 0.21 -4.49
C ILE A 70 -2.19 -1.03 -3.81
N LEU A 71 -2.62 -1.26 -2.57
CA LEU A 71 -2.29 -2.46 -1.81
C LEU A 71 -3.56 -3.22 -1.51
N LEU A 72 -3.51 -4.54 -1.64
CA LEU A 72 -4.54 -5.47 -1.20
C LEU A 72 -4.09 -6.07 0.12
N LEU A 73 -4.94 -5.99 1.14
CA LEU A 73 -4.69 -6.55 2.46
C LEU A 73 -5.73 -7.62 2.74
N THR A 74 -5.30 -8.84 3.01
CA THR A 74 -6.20 -9.94 3.38
C THR A 74 -6.25 -10.05 4.89
N MET A 75 -7.46 -10.07 5.45
CA MET A 75 -7.69 -10.10 6.90
C MET A 75 -8.05 -11.51 7.39
N ASP A 76 -7.88 -11.74 8.68
CA ASP A 76 -8.21 -13.01 9.35
C ASP A 76 -9.70 -13.40 9.32
N ASN A 77 -10.59 -12.41 9.22
CA ASN A 77 -12.03 -12.61 9.07
C ASN A 77 -12.47 -12.95 7.63
N GLY A 78 -11.50 -13.19 6.73
CA GLY A 78 -11.74 -13.53 5.33
C GLY A 78 -12.10 -12.34 4.44
N LYS A 79 -12.10 -11.11 4.97
CA LYS A 79 -12.32 -9.90 4.17
C LYS A 79 -11.02 -9.42 3.53
N GLU A 80 -11.18 -8.70 2.42
CA GLU A 80 -10.08 -8.10 1.70
C GLU A 80 -10.25 -6.58 1.66
N VAL A 81 -9.17 -5.85 1.94
CA VAL A 81 -9.16 -4.40 1.99
C VAL A 81 -8.20 -3.84 0.95
N VAL A 82 -8.71 -2.98 0.08
CA VAL A 82 -7.90 -2.22 -0.87
C VAL A 82 -7.50 -0.89 -0.24
N ALA A 83 -6.22 -0.74 0.11
CA ALA A 83 -5.64 0.51 0.55
C ALA A 83 -5.09 1.30 -0.65
N LYS A 84 -5.64 2.49 -0.87
CA LYS A 84 -5.17 3.44 -1.89
C LYS A 84 -4.31 4.49 -1.22
N ILE A 85 -3.01 4.46 -1.48
CA ILE A 85 -2.05 5.41 -0.94
C ILE A 85 -1.77 6.48 -1.99
N PRO A 86 -2.15 7.75 -1.74
CA PRO A 86 -1.92 8.82 -2.69
C PRO A 86 -0.42 9.13 -2.84
N ASN A 87 0.01 9.30 -4.09
CA ASN A 87 1.34 9.83 -4.37
C ASN A 87 1.39 11.35 -4.08
N TRP A 88 2.56 11.98 -4.17
CA TRP A 88 2.70 13.42 -3.89
C TRP A 88 1.91 14.32 -4.85
N GLN A 89 1.61 13.82 -6.06
CA GLN A 89 0.85 14.53 -7.07
C GLN A 89 -0.67 14.47 -6.82
N SER A 90 -1.13 13.59 -5.93
CA SER A 90 -2.52 13.53 -5.51
C SER A 90 -2.83 14.64 -4.51
N GLN A 91 -3.86 15.45 -4.77
CA GLN A 91 -4.37 16.45 -3.83
C GLN A 91 -4.86 15.84 -2.50
N CYS A 92 -5.25 14.57 -2.51
CA CYS A 92 -5.64 13.83 -1.31
C CYS A 92 -4.37 13.31 -0.60
N ARG A 93 -4.19 13.63 0.69
CA ARG A 93 -3.02 13.17 1.48
C ARG A 93 -3.30 11.96 2.37
N ALA A 94 -4.53 11.43 2.36
CA ALA A 94 -4.96 10.33 3.21
C ALA A 94 -5.11 9.03 2.42
N ALA A 95 -4.77 7.90 3.05
CA ALA A 95 -5.07 6.58 2.49
C ALA A 95 -6.56 6.29 2.61
N THR A 96 -7.15 5.69 1.57
CA THR A 96 -8.55 5.25 1.57
C THR A 96 -8.63 3.74 1.50
N PHE A 97 -9.47 3.15 2.33
CA PHE A 97 -9.70 1.70 2.43
C PHE A 97 -11.06 1.35 1.81
N HIS A 98 -11.09 0.32 0.97
CA HIS A 98 -12.33 -0.20 0.39
C HIS A 98 -12.40 -1.71 0.65
N ASP A 99 -13.54 -2.20 1.12
CA ASP A 99 -13.80 -3.63 1.24
C ASP A 99 -14.05 -4.22 -0.17
N ARG A 100 -13.32 -5.27 -0.53
CA ARG A 100 -13.47 -5.95 -1.82
C ARG A 100 -14.49 -7.06 -1.64
N LYS A 101 -15.69 -6.84 -2.18
CA LYS A 101 -16.76 -7.84 -2.23
C LYS A 101 -16.49 -8.93 -3.27
#